data_AF-A0A7X6YX18-F1
#
_entry.id   AF-A0A7X6YX18-F1
#
_cell.length_a   1.000
_cell.length_b   1.000
_cell.length_c   1.000
_cell.angle_alpha   90.00
_cell.angle_beta   90.00
_cell.angle_gamma   90.00
#
_symmetry.space_group_name_H-M   'P 1'
#
loop_
_entity.id
_entity.type
_entity.pdbx_description
1 polymer ?
#
loop_
_entity_poly.entity_id
_entity_poly.type
_entity_poly.pdbx_seq_one_letter_code
_entity_poly.pdbx_strand_id
1 'polypeptide(L)' 'TLHHAFGWISEHLGPEEKRYLLDTIEEYRDERLPLQAVTRLLEAHAIRFGQTYLQGQVFLRPYPRALAGLHDSGRGREVR' A
#
# COMPACT_ATOMS: atom_id res chain seq x y z
N THR A 1 1.84 4.84 9.59
CA THR A 1 0.52 4.62 8.93
C THR A 1 0.44 3.31 8.15
N LEU A 2 1.40 2.93 7.29
CA LEU A 2 1.37 1.62 6.58
C LEU A 2 1.24 0.40 7.51
N HIS A 3 2.06 0.34 8.56
CA HIS A 3 1.98 -0.73 9.57
C HIS A 3 0.67 -0.69 10.37
N HIS A 4 0.07 0.50 10.53
CA HIS A 4 -1.23 0.64 11.17
C HIS A 4 -2.34 0.03 10.29
N ALA A 5 -2.33 0.31 8.99
CA ALA A 5 -3.25 -0.30 8.03
C ALA A 5 -3.05 -1.82 7.95
N PHE A 6 -1.80 -2.29 7.96
CA PHE A 6 -1.48 -3.72 8.05
C PHE A 6 -2.09 -4.38 9.29
N GLY A 7 -1.97 -3.77 10.47
CA GLY A 7 -2.49 -4.33 11.73
C GLY A 7 -4.01 -4.57 11.73
N TRP A 8 -4.78 -3.83 10.94
CA TRP A 8 -6.22 -4.05 10.81
C TRP A 8 -6.59 -5.28 9.96
N ILE A 9 -5.72 -5.66 9.02
CA ILE A 9 -5.99 -6.79 8.11
C ILE A 9 -5.20 -8.04 8.50
N SER A 10 -4.14 -7.91 9.31
CA SER A 10 -3.20 -8.99 9.62
C SER A 10 -3.84 -10.23 10.20
N GLU A 11 -4.88 -10.10 11.03
CA GLU A 11 -5.58 -11.26 11.60
C GLU A 11 -6.25 -12.17 10.56
N HIS A 12 -6.52 -11.65 9.36
CA HIS A 12 -7.17 -12.38 8.27
C HIS A 12 -6.18 -12.94 7.23
N LEU A 13 -4.88 -12.69 7.42
CA LEU A 13 -3.82 -13.06 6.48
C LEU A 13 -3.12 -14.35 6.91
N GLY A 14 -2.84 -15.21 5.93
CA GLY A 14 -1.94 -16.33 6.11
C GLY A 14 -0.49 -15.87 6.32
N PRO A 15 0.41 -16.75 6.83
CA PRO A 15 1.81 -16.40 7.05
C PRO A 15 2.55 -15.89 5.81
N GLU A 16 2.26 -16.46 4.64
CA GLU A 16 2.85 -16.05 3.37
C GLU A 16 2.36 -14.67 2.93
N GLU A 17 1.06 -14.40 3.05
CA GLU A 17 0.48 -13.09 2.74
C GLU A 17 1.04 -12.00 3.67
N LYS A 18 1.18 -12.30 4.97
CA LYS A 18 1.79 -11.39 5.94
C LYS A 18 3.22 -11.04 5.54
N ARG A 19 4.02 -12.05 5.22
CA ARG A 19 5.41 -11.86 4.81
C ARG A 19 5.49 -11.01 3.55
N TYR A 20 4.73 -11.37 2.53
CA TYR A 20 4.69 -10.63 1.27
C TYR A 20 4.33 -9.16 1.48
N LEU A 21 3.31 -8.86 2.30
CA LEU A 21 2.92 -7.48 2.62
C LEU A 21 4.01 -6.70 3.35
N LEU A 22 4.67 -7.33 4.34
CA LEU A 22 5.77 -6.70 5.08
C LEU A 22 6.96 -6.44 4.15
N ASP A 23 7.35 -7.41 3.34
CA ASP A 23 8.44 -7.28 2.36
C ASP A 23 8.13 -6.16 1.35
N THR A 24 6.88 -6.06 0.89
CA THR A 24 6.44 -4.98 -0.01
C THR A 24 6.51 -3.59 0.67
N ILE A 25 6.23 -3.51 1.97
CA ILE A 25 6.38 -2.26 2.75
C ILE A 25 7.85 -1.87 2.85
N GLU A 26 8.74 -2.84 3.10
CA GLU A 26 10.19 -2.58 3.16
C GLU A 26 10.74 -2.21 1.78
N GLU A 27 10.27 -2.85 0.71
CA GLU A 27 10.60 -2.46 -0.67
C GLU A 27 10.25 -1.01 -1.00
N TYR A 28 9.11 -0.53 -0.50
CA TYR A 28 8.76 0.89 -0.61
C TYR A 28 9.69 1.79 0.23
N ARG A 29 10.06 1.37 1.44
CA ARG A 29 11.00 2.12 2.30
C ARG A 29 12.39 2.22 1.70
N ASP A 30 12.82 1.18 0.99
CA ASP A 30 14.07 1.12 0.24
C ASP A 30 14.00 1.87 -1.10
N GLU A 31 12.89 2.55 -1.40
CA GLU A 31 12.63 3.24 -2.68
C GLU A 31 12.65 2.31 -3.92
N ARG A 32 12.53 0.99 -3.70
CA ARG A 32 12.46 -0.02 -4.78
C ARG A 32 11.06 -0.13 -5.38
N LEU A 33 10.03 0.25 -4.62
CA LEU A 33 8.64 0.31 -5.07
C LEU A 33 8.00 1.67 -4.78
N PRO A 34 7.01 2.10 -5.58
CA PRO A 34 6.20 3.27 -5.24
C PRO A 34 5.22 2.98 -4.11
N LEU A 35 4.83 4.03 -3.38
CA LEU A 35 3.77 3.96 -2.35
C LEU A 35 2.48 3.33 -2.89
N GLN A 36 2.16 3.59 -4.17
CA GLN A 36 0.98 3.04 -4.84
C GLN A 36 0.93 1.51 -4.77
N ALA A 37 2.07 0.82 -4.90
CA ALA A 37 2.12 -0.64 -4.86
C ALA A 37 1.62 -1.14 -3.50
N VAL A 38 2.13 -0.55 -2.42
CA VAL A 38 1.75 -0.92 -1.05
C VAL A 38 0.29 -0.55 -0.75
N THR A 39 -0.15 0.67 -1.11
CA THR A 39 -1.52 1.12 -0.80
C THR A 39 -2.57 0.35 -1.57
N ARG A 40 -2.29 -0.05 -2.82
CA ARG A 40 -3.18 -0.90 -3.63
C ARG A 40 -3.32 -2.29 -3.05
N LEU A 41 -2.22 -2.86 -2.55
CA LEU A 41 -2.24 -4.17 -1.88
C LEU A 41 -3.07 -4.12 -0.59
N LEU A 42 -2.84 -3.11 0.26
CA LEU A 42 -3.65 -2.87 1.46
C LEU A 42 -5.14 -2.64 1.13
N GLU A 43 -5.44 -1.86 0.09
CA GLU A 43 -6.81 -1.61 -0.38
C GLU A 43 -7.48 -2.91 -0.84
N ALA A 44 -6.78 -3.76 -1.60
CA ALA A 44 -7.31 -5.04 -2.08
C ALA A 44 -7.68 -5.96 -0.91
N HIS A 45 -6.85 -6.05 0.12
CA HIS A 45 -7.16 -6.81 1.33
C HIS A 45 -8.29 -6.19 2.16
N ALA A 46 -8.31 -4.86 2.29
CA ALA A 46 -9.41 -4.18 2.97
C ALA A 46 -10.76 -4.45 2.28
N ILE A 47 -10.80 -4.49 0.94
CA ILE A 47 -11.97 -4.91 0.16
C ILE A 47 -12.30 -6.38 0.42
N ARG A 48 -11.30 -7.28 0.32
CA ARG A 48 -11.48 -8.73 0.50
C ARG A 48 -12.09 -9.09 1.86
N PHE A 49 -11.73 -8.35 2.90
CA PHE A 49 -12.15 -8.61 4.28
C PHE A 49 -13.29 -7.71 4.77
N GLY A 50 -13.84 -6.84 3.92
CA GLY A 50 -14.91 -5.92 4.32
C GLY A 50 -14.50 -4.94 5.42
N GLN A 51 -13.22 -4.53 5.45
CA GLN A 51 -12.69 -3.58 6.44
C GLN A 51 -13.07 -2.14 6.07
N THR A 52 -14.34 -1.79 6.31
CA THR A 52 -14.92 -0.49 5.93
C THR A 52 -14.19 0.71 6.52
N TYR A 53 -13.66 0.58 7.75
CA TYR A 53 -12.83 1.60 8.37
C TYR A 53 -11.58 1.91 7.54
N LEU A 54 -10.87 0.88 7.06
CA LEU A 54 -9.71 1.08 6.19
C LEU A 54 -10.11 1.68 4.85
N GLN A 55 -11.18 1.16 4.25
CA GLN A 55 -11.65 1.62 2.93
C GLN A 55 -12.02 3.11 2.91
N GLY A 56 -12.43 3.67 4.05
CA GLY A 56 -12.72 5.09 4.21
C GLY A 56 -11.48 5.98 4.41
N GLN A 57 -10.29 5.42 4.62
CA GLN A 57 -9.09 6.21 4.84
C GLN A 57 -8.56 6.81 3.54
N VAL A 58 -8.44 8.14 3.51
CA VAL A 58 -7.81 8.90 2.41
C VAL A 58 -6.39 8.38 2.13
N PHE A 59 -5.70 7.84 3.13
CA PHE A 59 -4.37 7.25 2.96
C PHE A 59 -4.30 6.13 1.91
N LEU A 60 -5.35 5.29 1.77
CA LEU A 60 -5.38 4.24 0.74
C LEU A 60 -5.64 4.79 -0.67
N ARG A 61 -6.19 6.00 -0.76
CA ARG A 61 -6.53 6.70 -2.01
C ARG A 61 -6.11 8.18 -1.89
N PRO A 62 -4.80 8.47 -1.79
CA PRO A 62 -4.32 9.80 -1.43
C PRO A 62 -4.62 10.84 -2.52
N TYR A 63 -4.75 10.39 -3.76
CA TYR A 63 -5.06 11.22 -4.91
C TYR A 63 -6.27 10.67 -5.67
N PRO A 64 -7.08 11.55 -6.29
CA PRO A 64 -8.10 11.14 -7.26
C PRO A 64 -7.50 10.20 -8.32
N ARG A 65 -8.24 9.18 -8.74
CA ARG A 65 -7.75 8.19 -9.72
C ARG A 65 -7.23 8.82 -11.02
N ALA A 66 -7.82 9.94 -11.44
CA ALA A 66 -7.42 10.69 -12.63
C ALA A 66 -6.00 11.29 -12.52
N LEU A 67 -5.48 11.50 -11.31
CA LEU A 67 -4.15 12.06 -11.05
C LEU A 67 -3.13 10.98 -10.65
N ALA A 68 -3.57 9.75 -10.40
CA ALA A 68 -2.71 8.64 -10.00
C ALA A 68 -2.02 7.97 -11.20
N GLY A 69 -1.34 8.76 -12.03
CA GLY A 69 -0.63 8.29 -13.22
C GLY A 69 0.70 7.62 -12.90
N LEU A 70 1.00 6.54 -13.62
CA LEU A 70 2.26 5.76 -13.52
C LEU A 70 3.54 6.61 -13.67
N HIS A 71 3.43 7.74 -14.39
CA HIS A 71 4.54 8.67 -14.64
C HIS A 71 5.08 9.32 -13.35
N ASP A 72 4.25 9.50 -12.32
CA ASP A 72 4.65 10.18 -11.08
C ASP A 72 5.13 9.21 -9.99
N SER A 73 4.89 7.91 -10.19
CA SER A 73 5.32 6.84 -9.27
C SER A 73 6.75 6.35 -9.47
N GLY A 74 7.47 6.84 -10.50
CA GLY A 74 8.75 6.24 -10.91
C GLY A 74 9.84 7.20 -11.39
N ARG A 75 9.68 8.52 -11.24
CA ARG A 75 10.84 9.41 -11.42
C ARG A 75 11.73 9.28 -10.20
N GLY A 76 12.64 8.32 -10.24
CA GLY A 76 13.81 8.27 -9.38
C GLY A 76 14.40 9.67 -9.34
N ARG A 77 14.65 10.18 -8.14
CA ARG A 77 15.31 11.46 -7.95
C ARG A 77 16.60 11.40 -8.77
N GLU A 78 16.79 12.31 -9.72
CA GLU A 78 18.10 12.44 -10.38
C GLU A 78 19.13 12.65 -9.27
N VAL A 79 19.96 11.63 -9.05
CA VAL A 79 21.13 11.75 -8.18
C VAL A 79 22.09 12.66 -8.95
N ARG A 80 22.18 13.92 -8.50
CA ARG A 80 23.26 14.82 -8.90
C ARG A 80 24.51 14.51 -8.10
#